data_AF-A0AAN9VTA6-F1
#
_entry.id   AF-A0AAN9VTA6-F1
#
_cell.length_a   1.000
_cell.length_b   1.000
_cell.length_c   1.000
_cell.angle_alpha   90.00
_cell.angle_beta   90.00
_cell.angle_gamma   90.00
#
_symmetry.space_group_name_H-M   'P 1'
#
loop_
_entity.id
_entity.type
_entity.pdbx_description
1 polymer ?
#
loop_
_entity_poly.entity_id
_entity_poly.type
_entity_poly.pdbx_seq_one_letter_code
_entity_poly.pdbx_strand_id
1 'polypeptide(L)'
;MRGGCAPRALTGGVWAADRAEAVGEGYRRRCDSQMEARARIMEVMEAHGTLAYGLPYYDCDLDGSFGPVQDADNGARFCARKNNTMIKGYMDADGTDMNCNCARDEDREKPQKVCLGNGNYNPKQKDGEDPFCVDQDGYFTKKVNSDNSCTS
;
A
#
# COMPACT_ATOMS: atom_id res chain seq x y z
N MET A 1 -14.09 7.24 -61.62
CA MET A 1 -13.56 7.95 -60.43
C MET A 1 -13.02 6.91 -59.46
N ARG A 2 -11.70 6.69 -59.46
CA ARG A 2 -11.00 5.86 -58.47
C ARG A 2 -9.73 6.60 -58.11
N GLY A 3 -9.71 7.27 -56.95
CA GLY A 3 -8.53 7.91 -56.40
C GLY A 3 -7.86 6.96 -55.42
N GLY A 4 -6.68 6.46 -55.77
CA GLY A 4 -5.84 5.67 -54.88
C GLY A 4 -4.98 6.58 -53.99
N CYS A 5 -4.89 6.27 -52.70
CA CYS A 5 -3.90 6.85 -51.81
C CYS A 5 -2.54 6.21 -52.08
N ALA A 6 -1.59 6.99 -52.59
CA ALA A 6 -0.18 6.64 -52.57
C ALA A 6 0.45 7.11 -51.25
N PRO A 7 1.31 6.31 -50.60
CA PRO A 7 2.03 6.76 -49.42
C PRO A 7 3.16 7.71 -49.82
N ARG A 8 3.19 8.90 -49.21
CA ARG A 8 4.27 9.87 -49.37
C ARG A 8 5.42 9.47 -48.44
N ALA A 9 6.54 9.09 -49.03
CA ALA A 9 7.78 8.85 -48.31
C ALA A 9 8.24 10.14 -47.62
N LEU A 10 8.40 10.09 -46.29
CA LEU A 10 9.14 11.09 -45.54
C LEU A 10 10.53 10.53 -45.22
N THR A 11 11.49 11.24 -45.78
CA THR A 11 12.93 11.09 -45.67
C THR A 11 13.42 11.34 -44.24
N GLY A 12 14.33 10.47 -43.80
CA GLY A 12 15.50 10.79 -42.96
C GLY A 12 15.30 11.74 -41.77
N GLY A 13 15.16 11.16 -40.58
CA GLY A 13 15.35 11.83 -39.30
C GLY A 13 15.73 10.77 -38.27
N VAL A 14 16.78 11.04 -37.52
CA VAL A 14 17.48 10.12 -36.61
C VAL A 14 16.55 9.67 -35.48
N TRP A 15 16.19 8.38 -35.42
CA TRP A 15 15.46 7.78 -34.27
C TRP A 15 16.08 6.43 -33.90
N ALA A 16 17.40 6.43 -33.70
CA ALA A 16 18.14 5.30 -33.16
C ALA A 16 19.14 5.80 -32.11
N ALA A 17 18.62 6.42 -31.04
CA ALA A 17 19.43 6.77 -29.87
C ALA A 17 18.65 6.84 -28.55
N ASP A 18 17.32 6.93 -28.52
CA ASP A 18 16.57 7.07 -27.25
C ASP A 18 15.93 5.77 -26.74
N ARG A 19 16.62 4.63 -26.87
CA ARG A 19 16.18 3.36 -26.24
C ARG A 19 17.12 2.82 -25.17
N ALA A 20 18.21 3.54 -24.88
CA ALA A 20 19.17 3.14 -23.87
C ALA A 20 18.96 3.85 -22.52
N GLU A 21 18.23 4.98 -22.47
CA GLU A 21 17.91 5.68 -21.21
C GLU A 21 16.76 5.01 -20.41
N ALA A 22 16.02 4.08 -21.02
CA ALA A 22 14.83 3.46 -20.45
C ALA A 22 15.12 2.19 -19.60
N VAL A 23 16.39 1.85 -19.37
CA VAL A 23 16.76 0.72 -18.50
C VAL A 23 17.03 1.23 -17.09
N GLY A 24 15.96 1.74 -16.49
CA GLY A 24 15.94 2.35 -15.15
C GLY A 24 14.54 2.86 -14.79
N GLU A 25 13.76 3.27 -15.79
CA GLU A 25 12.36 3.69 -15.66
C GLU A 25 11.36 2.52 -15.45
N GLY A 26 11.85 1.28 -15.49
CA GLY A 26 11.04 0.06 -15.51
C GLY A 26 10.72 -0.58 -14.16
N TYR A 27 11.10 0.03 -13.03
CA TYR A 27 10.81 -0.52 -11.70
C TYR A 27 9.69 0.22 -10.98
N ARG A 28 8.57 0.50 -11.67
CA ARG A 28 7.34 0.84 -10.94
C ARG A 28 6.73 -0.44 -10.40
N ARG A 29 6.74 -0.57 -9.07
CA ARG A 29 6.09 -1.68 -8.40
C ARG A 29 4.57 -1.54 -8.50
N ARG A 30 3.86 -2.59 -8.07
CA ARG A 30 2.43 -2.77 -8.34
C ARG A 30 1.55 -1.62 -7.81
N CYS A 31 1.92 -0.98 -6.71
CA CYS A 31 1.15 0.14 -6.16
C CYS A 31 1.42 1.42 -6.97
N ASP A 32 2.69 1.78 -7.17
CA ASP A 32 3.10 2.96 -7.95
C ASP A 32 2.54 2.95 -9.37
N SER A 33 2.56 1.79 -10.03
CA SER A 33 1.99 1.64 -11.37
C SER A 33 0.49 1.91 -11.40
N GLN A 34 -0.25 1.57 -10.34
CA GLN A 34 -1.69 1.84 -10.27
C GLN A 34 -1.96 3.30 -9.94
N MET A 35 -1.16 3.91 -9.05
CA MET A 35 -1.30 5.31 -8.70
C MET A 35 -0.93 6.24 -9.86
N GLU A 36 0.06 5.88 -10.66
CA GLU A 36 0.34 6.60 -11.91
C GLU A 36 -0.79 6.43 -12.93
N ALA A 37 -1.29 5.22 -13.14
CA ALA A 37 -2.40 4.99 -14.06
C ALA A 37 -3.63 5.80 -13.65
N ARG A 38 -3.94 5.83 -12.34
CA ARG A 38 -4.99 6.68 -11.76
C ARG A 38 -4.74 8.16 -12.07
N ALA A 39 -3.54 8.67 -11.85
CA ALA A 39 -3.20 10.07 -12.13
C ALA A 39 -3.43 10.43 -13.61
N ARG A 40 -2.99 9.58 -14.53
CA ARG A 40 -3.20 9.77 -15.98
C ARG A 40 -4.68 9.74 -16.36
N ILE A 41 -5.46 8.83 -15.77
CA ILE A 41 -6.91 8.77 -16.03
C ILE A 41 -7.57 10.05 -15.51
N MET A 42 -7.22 10.51 -14.30
CA MET A 42 -7.75 11.76 -13.76
C MET A 42 -7.42 12.95 -14.65
N GLU A 43 -6.17 13.08 -15.12
CA GLU A 43 -5.73 14.14 -16.03
C GLU A 43 -6.57 14.16 -17.32
N VAL A 44 -6.77 13.00 -17.95
CA VAL A 44 -7.59 12.89 -19.17
C VAL A 44 -9.05 13.21 -18.88
N MET A 45 -9.62 12.71 -17.79
CA MET A 45 -11.03 12.97 -17.45
C MET A 45 -11.26 14.46 -17.16
N GLU A 46 -10.35 15.10 -16.42
CA GLU A 46 -10.39 16.53 -16.13
C GLU A 46 -10.29 17.37 -17.42
N ALA A 47 -9.35 17.03 -18.31
CA ALA A 47 -9.21 17.70 -19.61
C ALA A 47 -10.47 17.60 -20.48
N HIS A 48 -11.26 16.54 -20.32
CA HIS A 48 -12.53 16.32 -21.01
C HIS A 48 -13.74 16.92 -20.27
N GLY A 49 -13.54 17.62 -19.15
CA GLY A 49 -14.61 18.23 -18.34
C GLY A 49 -15.48 17.19 -17.61
N THR A 50 -14.94 15.99 -17.37
CA THR A 50 -15.63 14.89 -16.68
C THR A 50 -15.02 14.63 -15.31
N LEU A 51 -15.82 14.12 -14.37
CA LEU A 51 -15.33 13.73 -13.04
C LEU A 51 -14.92 12.26 -13.00
N ALA A 52 -13.74 12.00 -12.47
CA ALA A 52 -13.21 10.66 -12.25
C ALA A 52 -13.79 10.04 -10.96
N TYR A 53 -15.06 9.63 -11.01
CA TYR A 53 -15.71 8.97 -9.87
C TYR A 53 -15.33 7.48 -9.80
N GLY A 54 -15.09 6.97 -8.60
CA GLY A 54 -14.88 5.54 -8.36
C GLY A 54 -13.51 5.00 -8.79
N LEU A 55 -12.52 5.87 -9.04
CA LEU A 55 -11.15 5.40 -9.19
C LEU A 55 -10.57 5.04 -7.82
N PRO A 56 -10.12 3.79 -7.62
CA PRO A 56 -9.54 3.39 -6.34
C PRO A 56 -8.30 4.21 -6.06
N TYR A 57 -8.11 4.57 -4.80
CA TYR A 57 -6.90 5.19 -4.29
C TYR A 57 -6.19 4.17 -3.41
N TYR A 58 -4.87 4.09 -3.53
CA TYR A 58 -4.05 3.16 -2.76
C TYR A 58 -2.93 3.91 -2.07
N ASP A 59 -2.73 3.62 -0.79
CA ASP A 59 -1.54 4.07 -0.07
C ASP A 59 -0.37 3.16 -0.41
N CYS A 60 0.72 3.73 -0.91
CA CYS A 60 1.91 2.97 -1.30
C CYS A 60 3.02 3.12 -0.25
N ASP A 61 3.72 2.02 0.03
CA ASP A 61 4.98 2.01 0.78
C ASP A 61 6.10 2.64 -0.08
N LEU A 62 7.18 3.11 0.55
CA LEU A 62 8.35 3.71 -0.13
C LEU A 62 9.05 2.77 -1.12
N ASP A 63 8.83 1.46 -1.01
CA ASP A 63 9.35 0.44 -1.93
C ASP A 63 8.40 0.16 -3.12
N GLY A 64 7.33 0.95 -3.25
CA GLY A 64 6.31 0.88 -4.28
C GLY A 64 5.33 -0.29 -4.14
N SER A 65 5.41 -1.03 -3.02
CA SER A 65 4.38 -2.01 -2.66
C SER A 65 3.18 -1.33 -1.99
N PHE A 66 2.11 -2.10 -1.76
CA PHE A 66 0.95 -1.56 -1.04
C PHE A 66 1.29 -1.36 0.43
N GLY A 67 0.88 -0.20 0.95
CA GLY A 67 0.97 0.16 2.34
C GLY A 67 0.21 -0.82 3.24
N PRO A 68 0.55 -0.86 4.54
CA PRO A 68 -0.03 -1.81 5.47
C PRO A 68 -1.50 -1.51 5.80
N VAL A 69 -1.93 -0.24 5.66
CA VAL A 69 -3.31 0.21 5.82
C VAL A 69 -3.85 0.61 4.44
N GLN A 70 -5.08 0.24 4.14
CA GLN A 70 -5.79 0.67 2.93
C GLN A 70 -7.23 1.07 3.29
N ASP A 71 -7.78 2.02 2.55
CA ASP A 71 -9.18 2.42 2.67
C ASP A 71 -10.08 1.44 1.91
N ALA A 72 -11.19 1.06 2.52
CA ALA A 72 -12.28 0.34 1.88
C ALA A 72 -13.32 1.31 1.31
N ASP A 73 -14.10 0.85 0.34
CA ASP A 73 -15.13 1.66 -0.34
C ASP A 73 -16.21 2.22 0.61
N ASN A 74 -16.39 1.60 1.79
CA ASN A 74 -17.34 2.03 2.81
C ASN A 74 -16.76 3.05 3.80
N GLY A 75 -15.53 3.53 3.59
CA GLY A 75 -14.84 4.48 4.47
C GLY A 75 -14.15 3.83 5.67
N ALA A 76 -14.26 2.51 5.86
CA ALA A 76 -13.48 1.79 6.86
C ALA A 76 -12.04 1.60 6.38
N ARG A 77 -11.13 1.30 7.30
CA ARG A 77 -9.74 0.94 7.01
C ARG A 77 -9.46 -0.51 7.33
N PHE A 78 -8.65 -1.15 6.51
CA PHE A 78 -8.29 -2.55 6.69
C PHE A 78 -6.79 -2.78 6.51
N CYS A 79 -6.30 -3.86 7.12
CA CYS A 79 -4.92 -4.27 6.97
C CYS A 79 -4.71 -5.00 5.64
N ALA A 80 -3.70 -4.58 4.89
CA ALA A 80 -3.37 -5.14 3.59
C ALA A 80 -1.97 -5.75 3.56
N ARG A 81 -1.86 -6.86 2.83
CA ARG A 81 -0.57 -7.43 2.44
C ARG A 81 0.10 -6.55 1.38
N LYS A 82 1.40 -6.76 1.13
CA LYS A 82 2.18 -6.05 0.09
C LYS A 82 1.64 -6.21 -1.35
N ASN A 83 0.67 -7.10 -1.56
CA ASN A 83 0.00 -7.35 -2.84
C ASN A 83 -1.44 -6.77 -2.90
N ASN A 84 -1.83 -5.93 -1.93
CA ASN A 84 -3.17 -5.38 -1.75
C ASN A 84 -4.27 -6.38 -1.36
N THR A 85 -3.92 -7.58 -0.92
CA THR A 85 -4.94 -8.51 -0.39
C THR A 85 -5.24 -8.18 1.06
N MET A 86 -6.53 -8.13 1.40
CA MET A 86 -6.99 -7.93 2.77
C MET A 86 -6.54 -9.07 3.68
N ILE A 87 -6.03 -8.71 4.86
CA ILE A 87 -5.79 -9.62 5.98
C ILE A 87 -7.10 -9.69 6.76
N LYS A 88 -7.77 -10.86 6.73
CA LYS A 88 -9.08 -11.04 7.36
C LYS A 88 -8.97 -10.90 8.87
N GLY A 89 -9.96 -10.27 9.49
CA GLY A 89 -10.03 -10.08 10.95
C GLY A 89 -9.47 -8.74 11.45
N TYR A 90 -8.80 -7.98 10.57
CA TYR A 90 -8.23 -6.67 10.91
C TYR A 90 -8.83 -5.56 10.07
N MET A 91 -9.90 -4.96 10.59
CA MET A 91 -10.62 -3.85 10.00
C MET A 91 -11.16 -2.96 11.11
N ASP A 92 -11.07 -1.65 10.90
CA ASP A 92 -11.53 -0.64 11.84
C ASP A 92 -12.35 0.40 11.07
N ALA A 93 -13.48 0.82 11.62
CA ALA A 93 -14.34 1.83 11.02
C ALA A 93 -13.71 3.23 11.10
N ASP A 94 -13.01 3.52 12.20
CA ASP A 94 -12.41 4.83 12.44
C ASP A 94 -10.96 4.87 11.93
N GLY A 95 -10.20 3.80 12.14
CA GLY A 95 -8.88 3.58 11.56
C GLY A 95 -7.85 4.68 11.81
N THR A 96 -8.02 5.48 12.87
CA THR A 96 -7.19 6.65 13.20
C THR A 96 -5.81 6.26 13.73
N ASP A 97 -5.74 5.20 14.53
CA ASP A 97 -4.48 4.74 15.16
C ASP A 97 -3.95 3.45 14.54
N MET A 98 -4.48 3.05 13.39
CA MET A 98 -4.21 1.77 12.73
C MET A 98 -2.86 1.82 11.99
N ASN A 99 -1.95 0.88 12.28
CA ASN A 99 -0.67 0.71 11.59
C ASN A 99 -0.48 -0.69 10.95
N CYS A 100 -1.29 -1.67 11.36
CA CYS A 100 -1.30 -3.03 10.80
C CYS A 100 0.01 -3.82 10.90
N ASN A 101 0.96 -3.38 11.74
CA ASN A 101 2.25 -4.03 11.89
C ASN A 101 2.11 -5.46 12.41
N CYS A 102 1.27 -5.67 13.42
CA CYS A 102 1.04 -6.98 14.01
C CYS A 102 0.30 -7.91 13.04
N ALA A 103 -0.74 -7.42 12.38
CA ALA A 103 -1.50 -8.19 11.38
C ALA A 103 -0.59 -8.70 10.24
N ARG A 104 0.34 -7.86 9.76
CA ARG A 104 1.32 -8.25 8.74
C ARG A 104 2.32 -9.30 9.22
N ASP A 105 2.72 -9.22 10.48
CA ASP A 105 3.65 -10.18 11.07
C ASP A 105 2.99 -11.53 11.35
N GLU A 106 1.74 -11.51 11.82
CA GLU A 106 0.92 -12.72 12.00
C GLU A 106 0.72 -13.45 10.66
N ASP A 107 0.40 -12.72 9.60
CA ASP A 107 0.23 -13.24 8.25
C ASP A 107 1.51 -13.86 7.66
N ARG A 108 2.69 -13.41 8.11
CA ARG A 108 4.00 -13.98 7.74
C ARG A 108 4.40 -15.19 8.59
N GLU A 109 3.45 -15.76 9.34
CA GLU A 109 3.66 -16.92 10.21
C GLU A 109 4.70 -16.66 11.31
N LYS A 110 4.68 -15.46 11.92
CA LYS A 110 5.35 -15.17 13.21
C LYS A 110 4.34 -15.11 14.37
N PRO A 111 3.68 -16.23 14.76
CA PRO A 111 2.50 -16.22 15.63
C PRO A 111 2.78 -15.98 17.13
N GLN A 112 3.90 -15.34 17.51
CA GLN A 112 4.28 -15.23 18.92
C GLN A 112 3.75 -13.98 19.63
N LYS A 113 3.01 -13.11 18.93
CA LYS A 113 2.54 -11.84 19.48
C LYS A 113 1.03 -11.70 19.35
N VAL A 114 0.42 -11.12 20.38
CA VAL A 114 -1.00 -10.84 20.45
C VAL A 114 -1.29 -9.54 19.72
N CYS A 115 -2.15 -9.60 18.70
CA CYS A 115 -2.61 -8.44 17.95
C CYS A 115 -3.93 -7.88 18.51
N LEU A 116 -4.15 -6.57 18.32
CA LEU A 116 -5.44 -5.92 18.53
C LEU A 116 -6.31 -6.07 17.25
N GLY A 117 -7.62 -5.87 17.37
CA GLY A 117 -8.56 -5.98 16.23
C GLY A 117 -8.31 -4.98 15.11
N ASN A 118 -7.62 -3.87 15.38
CA ASN A 118 -7.17 -2.92 14.37
C ASN A 118 -5.82 -3.29 13.72
N GLY A 119 -5.25 -4.46 14.05
CA GLY A 119 -4.01 -4.96 13.46
C GLY A 119 -2.72 -4.41 14.06
N ASN A 120 -2.80 -3.59 15.11
CA ASN A 120 -1.65 -3.14 15.89
C ASN A 120 -1.22 -4.23 16.88
N TYR A 121 0.00 -4.12 17.42
CA TYR A 121 0.38 -4.96 18.55
C TYR A 121 -0.42 -4.57 19.79
N ASN A 122 -0.83 -5.56 20.57
CA ASN A 122 -1.23 -5.30 21.94
C ASN A 122 0.00 -4.76 22.70
N PRO A 123 -0.05 -3.55 23.29
CA PRO A 123 1.09 -2.99 24.02
C PRO A 123 1.59 -3.91 25.13
N LYS A 124 0.71 -4.76 25.66
CA LYS A 124 1.03 -5.81 26.60
C LYS A 124 1.08 -7.17 25.90
N GLN A 125 2.27 -7.75 25.87
CA GLN A 125 2.54 -9.09 25.38
C GLN A 125 2.81 -10.04 26.56
N LYS A 126 2.84 -11.33 26.26
CA LYS A 126 3.09 -12.38 27.26
C LYS A 126 3.92 -13.49 26.65
N ASP A 127 4.98 -13.89 27.35
CA ASP A 127 5.73 -15.11 27.05
C ASP A 127 5.53 -16.08 28.22
N GLY A 128 4.76 -17.15 27.99
CA GLY A 128 4.33 -18.06 29.06
C GLY A 128 3.51 -17.35 30.14
N GLU A 129 4.08 -17.14 31.32
CA GLU A 129 3.48 -16.41 32.45
C GLU A 129 3.99 -14.97 32.61
N ASP A 130 5.07 -14.61 31.93
CA ASP A 130 5.77 -13.34 32.12
C ASP A 130 5.21 -12.25 31.17
N PRO A 131 4.52 -11.22 31.69
CA PRO A 131 4.04 -10.12 30.87
C PRO A 131 5.16 -9.11 30.58
N PHE A 132 5.22 -8.63 29.33
CA PHE A 132 6.15 -7.59 28.90
C PHE A 132 5.47 -6.56 28.01
N CYS A 133 6.04 -5.37 27.94
CA CYS A 133 5.54 -4.30 27.07
C CYS A 133 6.28 -4.29 25.74
N VAL A 134 5.56 -3.93 24.68
CA VAL A 134 6.11 -3.72 23.34
C VAL A 134 5.75 -2.35 22.79
N ASP A 135 6.55 -1.88 21.83
CA ASP A 135 6.25 -0.69 21.04
C ASP A 135 5.29 -1.00 19.87
N GLN A 136 5.09 -0.01 18.99
CA GLN A 136 4.22 -0.09 17.82
C GLN A 136 4.72 -1.06 16.73
N ASP A 137 6.00 -1.44 16.78
CA ASP A 137 6.63 -2.42 15.88
C ASP A 137 6.80 -3.79 16.57
N GLY A 138 6.33 -3.90 17.82
CA GLY A 138 6.33 -5.12 18.60
C GLY A 138 7.67 -5.39 19.30
N TYR A 139 8.64 -4.48 19.33
CA TYR A 139 9.90 -4.69 20.06
C TYR A 139 9.70 -4.55 21.56
N PHE A 140 10.41 -5.38 22.33
CA PHE A 140 10.41 -5.31 23.78
C PHE A 140 10.88 -3.94 24.26
N THR A 141 10.10 -3.28 25.10
CA THR A 141 10.47 -2.00 25.71
C THR A 141 10.85 -2.16 27.17
N LYS A 142 9.95 -2.76 27.97
CA LYS A 142 10.13 -2.92 29.41
C LYS A 142 9.36 -4.14 29.92
N LYS A 143 9.78 -4.68 31.08
CA LYS A 143 8.93 -5.60 31.84
C LYS A 143 7.75 -4.83 32.41
N VAL A 144 6.63 -5.53 32.57
CA VAL A 144 5.44 -4.93 33.20
C VAL A 144 5.71 -4.72 34.70
N ASN A 145 5.53 -3.48 35.18
CA ASN A 145 5.67 -3.15 36.60
C ASN A 145 4.48 -3.70 37.42
N SER A 146 4.53 -3.56 38.75
CA SER A 146 3.45 -3.94 39.68
C SER A 146 2.08 -3.36 39.33
N ASP A 147 2.04 -2.21 38.65
CA ASP A 147 0.79 -1.54 38.22
C ASP A 147 0.20 -2.13 36.94
N ASN A 148 0.83 -3.17 36.39
CA ASN A 148 0.38 -3.94 35.25
C ASN A 148 0.14 -3.12 33.96
N SER A 149 0.75 -1.93 33.86
CA SER A 149 0.50 -0.95 32.79
C SER A 149 1.63 -0.91 31.75
N CYS A 150 1.22 -0.97 30.48
CA CYS A 150 2.06 -0.70 29.32
C CYS A 150 1.60 0.60 28.67
N THR A 151 1.59 1.68 29.45
CA THR A 151 1.45 3.03 28.90
C THR A 151 2.80 3.47 28.35
N SER A 152 2.77 3.86 27.08
CA SER A 152 3.85 4.58 26.37
C SER A 152 4.00 5.98 26.93
#